data_AF-A0AAD6WVA6-F1
#
_entry.id   AF-A0AAD6WVA6-F1
#
_cell.length_a   1.000
_cell.length_b   1.000
_cell.length_c   1.000
_cell.angle_alpha   90.00
_cell.angle_beta   90.00
_cell.angle_gamma   90.00
#
_symmetry.space_group_name_H-M   'P 1'
#
loop_
_entity.id
_entity.type
_entity.pdbx_description
1 polymer ?
#
loop_
_entity_poly.entity_id
_entity_poly.type
_entity_poly.pdbx_seq_one_letter_code
_entity_poly.pdbx_strand_id
1 'polypeptide(L)'
;MFSWPSTSNKRLSRCLSPALRHSFPSPSRQHPIISLRVVIRPQSTEAALGLRSHRPPDTVPNPKTPPEISDQEWELRTGRAIYVIQQTLPDFFSTGLVASIDRSTGHPRQGNGSTIVPNANPLDFRGPEDGDVDSIYSPNVRLSYTPPVALPSPFPKTLHIEGMPMYLASSVFVRHTLTALYSDLKVALNKVSVDAAPPLGDLQLKARRKSREKSLFVGLTATGIARVSGAVGEWEVNSTYTFSPLTGLIHIHTVNSIHPAPHQAVYDALRASLGNVFSAKEPTPSGGATSAVKAPQDSAPSS
;
A
#
# COMPACT_ATOMS: atom_id res chain seq x y z
N MET A 1 -3.76 -18.33 -33.19
CA MET A 1 -2.44 -18.65 -33.75
C MET A 1 -1.50 -17.49 -33.39
N PHE A 2 -0.95 -17.49 -32.18
CA PHE A 2 0.01 -16.46 -31.75
C PHE A 2 1.18 -17.17 -31.07
N SER A 3 2.31 -17.19 -31.79
CA SER A 3 3.57 -17.80 -31.39
C SER A 3 4.31 -16.85 -30.46
N TRP A 4 4.71 -17.34 -29.28
CA TRP A 4 5.65 -16.66 -28.39
C TRP A 4 7.08 -17.02 -28.81
N PRO A 5 8.01 -16.07 -28.97
CA PRO A 5 9.41 -16.40 -29.18
C PRO A 5 10.03 -16.92 -27.88
N SER A 6 10.47 -18.19 -27.92
CA SER A 6 11.25 -18.85 -26.88
C SER A 6 12.69 -18.33 -26.90
N THR A 7 13.07 -17.56 -25.89
CA THR A 7 14.47 -17.21 -25.63
C THR A 7 15.14 -18.33 -24.83
N SER A 8 15.73 -19.28 -25.55
CA SER A 8 16.70 -20.25 -25.01
C SER A 8 17.96 -19.53 -24.55
N ASN A 9 18.21 -19.46 -23.24
CA ASN A 9 19.50 -19.05 -22.71
C ASN A 9 20.32 -20.30 -22.35
N LYS A 10 21.34 -20.56 -23.19
CA LYS A 10 22.24 -21.70 -23.08
C LYS A 10 23.21 -21.49 -21.91
N ARG A 11 23.23 -22.48 -21.02
CA ARG A 11 24.32 -22.74 -20.06
C ARG A 11 25.67 -22.72 -20.79
N LEU A 12 26.61 -21.96 -20.24
CA LEU A 12 28.04 -22.25 -20.39
C LEU A 12 28.64 -22.39 -18.99
N SER A 13 28.81 -23.64 -18.59
CA SER A 13 29.74 -24.05 -17.55
C SER A 13 31.14 -24.08 -18.15
N ARG A 14 32.11 -23.39 -17.54
CA ARG A 14 33.53 -23.78 -17.59
C ARG A 14 34.21 -23.52 -16.26
N CYS A 15 35.09 -24.47 -15.96
CA CYS A 15 35.75 -24.74 -14.70
C CYS A 15 37.13 -24.04 -14.58
N LEU A 16 37.56 -23.91 -13.31
CA LEU A 16 38.92 -24.06 -12.76
C LEU A 16 40.03 -23.07 -13.20
N SER A 17 40.57 -22.31 -12.24
CA SER A 17 41.88 -22.56 -11.60
C SER A 17 42.36 -21.40 -10.70
N PRO A 18 43.36 -21.62 -9.81
CA PRO A 18 43.45 -20.96 -8.50
C PRO A 18 44.63 -20.00 -8.32
N ALA A 19 44.67 -19.42 -7.11
CA ALA A 19 45.83 -18.91 -6.37
C ALA A 19 46.40 -17.53 -6.76
N LEU A 20 46.24 -16.56 -5.84
CA LEU A 20 47.35 -15.72 -5.41
C LEU A 20 47.09 -15.14 -4.01
N ARG A 21 48.09 -15.36 -3.15
CA ARG A 21 48.20 -14.96 -1.75
C ARG A 21 48.60 -13.48 -1.65
N HIS A 22 47.98 -12.73 -0.75
CA HIS A 22 48.53 -11.59 0.01
C HIS A 22 47.61 -11.45 1.24
N SER A 23 47.92 -11.84 2.48
CA SER A 23 48.99 -11.47 3.43
C SER A 23 49.01 -9.98 3.84
N PHE A 24 48.26 -9.70 4.94
CA PHE A 24 48.45 -8.68 6.00
C PHE A 24 48.28 -7.18 5.66
N PRO A 25 48.03 -6.27 6.66
CA PRO A 25 47.86 -6.46 8.11
C PRO A 25 46.58 -5.85 8.73
N SER A 26 46.23 -6.33 9.92
CA SER A 26 45.31 -5.69 10.88
C SER A 26 45.84 -4.35 11.42
N PRO A 27 44.97 -3.34 11.59
CA PRO A 27 45.16 -2.29 12.57
C PRO A 27 44.36 -2.60 13.85
N SER A 28 45.12 -2.92 14.89
CA SER A 28 44.74 -2.93 16.30
C SER A 28 44.38 -1.53 16.80
N ARG A 29 43.49 -1.48 17.80
CA ARG A 29 43.32 -0.40 18.82
C ARG A 29 42.77 0.92 18.25
N GLN A 30 41.76 1.59 18.83
CA GLN A 30 41.62 1.96 20.24
C GLN A 30 40.13 2.24 20.54
N HIS A 31 39.65 1.76 21.68
CA HIS A 31 38.39 2.18 22.29
C HIS A 31 38.60 3.52 23.01
N PRO A 32 37.76 4.55 22.77
CA PRO A 32 37.58 5.60 23.76
C PRO A 32 36.60 5.12 24.84
N ILE A 33 37.16 4.90 26.04
CA ILE A 33 36.41 4.81 27.31
C ILE A 33 35.75 6.18 27.52
N ILE A 34 34.43 6.26 27.35
CA ILE A 34 33.66 7.44 27.75
C ILE A 34 33.47 7.36 29.26
N SER A 35 34.29 8.16 29.96
CA SER A 35 34.21 8.41 31.39
C SER A 35 32.91 9.15 31.72
N LEU A 36 31.93 8.44 32.29
CA LEU A 36 30.78 9.01 32.98
C LEU A 36 31.25 9.77 34.23
N ARG A 37 31.46 11.09 34.13
CA ARG A 37 31.45 11.97 35.30
C ARG A 37 30.01 12.35 35.60
N VAL A 38 29.39 11.58 36.48
CA VAL A 38 28.18 11.98 37.21
C VAL A 38 28.60 13.11 38.15
N VAL A 39 28.30 14.35 37.78
CA VAL A 39 28.37 15.49 38.70
C VAL A 39 27.08 15.45 39.53
N ILE A 40 27.17 14.84 40.70
CA ILE A 40 26.18 14.96 41.77
C ILE A 40 26.27 16.40 42.28
N ARG A 41 25.29 17.24 41.93
CA ARG A 41 25.11 18.56 42.55
C ARG A 41 24.05 18.43 43.65
N PRO A 42 24.41 18.61 44.94
CA PRO A 42 23.44 18.56 46.02
C PRO A 42 22.68 19.89 46.16
N GLN A 43 21.40 19.73 46.51
CA GLN A 43 20.51 20.61 47.28
C GLN A 43 20.44 22.11 46.98
N SER A 44 19.23 22.56 46.67
CA SER A 44 18.59 23.62 47.46
C SER A 44 17.06 23.52 47.34
N THR A 45 16.45 23.00 48.40
CA THR A 45 15.05 23.24 48.75
C THR A 45 14.89 24.70 49.15
N GLU A 46 14.15 25.49 48.37
CA GLU A 46 13.40 26.62 48.92
C GLU A 46 12.07 26.72 48.18
N ALA A 47 11.01 26.51 48.95
CA ALA A 47 9.66 26.87 48.61
C ALA A 47 9.53 28.40 48.75
N ALA A 48 9.03 29.09 47.72
CA ALA A 48 8.37 30.38 47.91
C ALA A 48 7.56 30.81 46.68
N LEU A 49 6.24 30.82 46.87
CA LEU A 49 5.34 31.88 46.44
C LEU A 49 5.03 32.03 44.94
N GLY A 50 3.93 31.38 44.55
CA GLY A 50 2.76 32.09 44.05
C GLY A 50 2.96 33.08 42.91
N LEU A 51 3.14 32.59 41.70
CA LEU A 51 2.72 33.30 40.50
C LEU A 51 1.68 32.46 39.77
N ARG A 52 0.42 32.88 39.92
CA ARG A 52 -0.73 32.47 39.13
C ARG A 52 -0.35 32.60 37.64
N SER A 53 -0.04 31.47 37.00
CA SER A 53 -0.05 31.38 35.55
C SER A 53 -1.49 31.53 35.09
N HIS A 54 -1.91 32.77 34.84
CA HIS A 54 -3.13 33.10 34.11
C HIS A 54 -2.99 32.59 32.68
N ARG A 55 -3.22 31.29 32.49
CA ARG A 55 -3.59 30.75 31.18
C ARG A 55 -5.09 31.02 31.03
N PRO A 56 -5.54 31.74 29.99
CA PRO A 56 -6.97 31.95 29.76
C PRO A 56 -7.66 30.59 29.64
N PRO A 57 -8.81 30.37 30.30
CA PRO A 57 -9.52 29.11 30.27
C PRO A 57 -10.41 29.02 29.01
N ASP A 58 -9.86 29.29 27.83
CA ASP A 58 -10.61 29.23 26.57
C ASP A 58 -9.70 28.75 25.45
N THR A 59 -9.43 27.45 25.43
CA THR A 59 -9.07 26.77 24.18
C THR A 59 -9.98 25.58 24.06
N VAL A 60 -11.24 25.87 23.72
CA VAL A 60 -12.19 24.85 23.28
C VAL A 60 -11.51 24.12 22.10
N PRO A 61 -11.23 22.81 22.20
CA PRO A 61 -10.63 22.08 21.10
C PRO A 61 -11.53 22.23 19.88
N ASN A 62 -10.99 22.78 18.79
CA ASN A 62 -11.71 22.85 17.53
C ASN A 62 -12.12 21.41 17.15
N PRO A 63 -13.42 21.08 17.05
CA PRO A 63 -13.89 19.71 16.83
C PRO A 63 -13.50 19.13 15.46
N LYS A 64 -12.83 19.91 14.61
CA LYS A 64 -12.41 19.53 13.25
C LYS A 64 -10.97 19.02 13.15
N THR A 65 -10.15 19.12 14.20
CA THR A 65 -8.80 18.54 14.21
C THR A 65 -8.84 17.19 14.92
N PRO A 66 -8.52 16.07 14.23
CA PRO A 66 -8.39 14.79 14.90
C PRO A 66 -7.36 14.89 16.04
N PRO A 67 -7.59 14.20 17.17
CA PRO A 67 -6.68 14.25 18.30
C PRO A 67 -5.28 13.82 17.86
N GLU A 68 -4.30 14.68 18.11
CA GLU A 68 -2.90 14.41 17.80
C GLU A 68 -2.40 13.29 18.73
N ILE A 69 -2.02 12.15 18.16
CA ILE A 69 -1.54 11.00 18.94
C ILE A 69 -0.17 11.29 19.55
N SER A 70 0.14 10.62 20.68
CA SER A 70 1.46 10.72 21.30
C SER A 70 2.56 10.16 20.39
N ASP A 71 3.80 10.62 20.58
CA ASP A 71 4.95 10.14 19.78
C ASP A 71 5.13 8.61 19.94
N GLN A 72 4.97 8.09 21.16
CA GLN A 72 5.03 6.65 21.45
C GLN A 72 3.94 5.86 20.72
N GLU A 73 2.69 6.34 20.71
CA GLU A 73 1.60 5.68 19.99
C GLU A 73 1.83 5.71 18.48
N TRP A 74 2.35 6.83 17.96
CA TRP A 74 2.75 6.96 16.56
C TRP A 74 3.83 5.93 16.19
N GLU A 75 4.88 5.81 17.00
CA GLU A 75 5.95 4.83 16.79
C GLU A 75 5.42 3.40 16.83
N LEU A 76 4.56 3.07 17.80
CA LEU A 76 3.92 1.76 17.90
C LEU A 76 3.05 1.45 16.67
N ARG A 77 2.27 2.40 16.17
CA ARG A 77 1.46 2.21 14.96
C ARG A 77 2.32 1.97 13.73
N THR A 78 3.37 2.76 13.52
CA THR A 78 4.27 2.55 12.37
C THR A 78 5.01 1.22 12.48
N GLY A 79 5.49 0.86 13.68
CA GLY A 79 6.17 -0.42 13.93
C GLY A 79 5.25 -1.62 13.65
N ARG A 80 4.00 -1.56 14.13
CA ARG A 80 2.97 -2.57 13.88
C ARG A 80 2.64 -2.69 12.39
N ALA A 81 2.47 -1.58 11.68
CA ALA A 81 2.20 -1.59 10.25
C ALA A 81 3.36 -2.18 9.43
N ILE A 82 4.61 -1.85 9.78
CA ILE A 82 5.81 -2.44 9.16
C ILE A 82 5.85 -3.95 9.40
N TYR A 83 5.58 -4.37 10.64
CA TYR A 83 5.52 -5.78 11.00
C TYR A 83 4.47 -6.54 10.18
N VAL A 84 3.24 -6.02 10.05
CA VAL A 84 2.21 -6.65 9.21
C VAL A 84 2.70 -6.80 7.77
N ILE A 85 3.20 -5.73 7.15
CA ILE A 85 3.69 -5.77 5.77
C ILE A 85 4.77 -6.85 5.61
N GLN A 86 5.73 -6.92 6.52
CA GLN A 86 6.80 -7.92 6.45
C GLN A 86 6.28 -9.35 6.60
N GLN A 87 5.33 -9.58 7.51
CA GLN A 87 4.82 -10.93 7.80
C GLN A 87 3.79 -11.42 6.78
N THR A 88 2.96 -10.55 6.22
CA THR A 88 1.79 -10.97 5.45
C THR A 88 1.96 -10.85 3.94
N LEU A 89 2.90 -10.03 3.45
CA LEU A 89 3.12 -9.92 2.01
C LEU A 89 3.64 -11.20 1.35
N PRO A 90 4.52 -12.02 1.97
CA PRO A 90 4.93 -13.30 1.38
C PRO A 90 3.75 -14.23 1.09
N ASP A 91 2.72 -14.18 1.93
CA ASP A 91 1.51 -14.99 1.82
C ASP A 91 0.37 -14.31 1.04
N PHE A 92 0.64 -13.20 0.35
CA PHE A 92 -0.37 -12.37 -0.31
C PHE A 92 -1.33 -13.16 -1.21
N PHE A 93 -0.84 -14.13 -1.98
CA PHE A 93 -1.69 -14.93 -2.86
C PHE A 93 -2.56 -15.95 -2.10
N SER A 94 -2.17 -16.34 -0.89
CA SER A 94 -2.95 -17.22 -0.03
C SER A 94 -3.98 -16.43 0.78
N THR A 95 -3.53 -15.43 1.54
CA THR A 95 -4.34 -14.71 2.54
C THR A 95 -4.97 -13.43 2.01
N GLY A 96 -4.47 -12.87 0.92
CA GLY A 96 -4.81 -11.52 0.47
C GLY A 96 -4.10 -10.42 1.27
N LEU A 97 -4.47 -9.18 1.01
CA LEU A 97 -3.92 -8.01 1.69
C LEU A 97 -4.49 -7.92 3.11
N VAL A 98 -3.60 -7.95 4.11
CA VAL A 98 -3.99 -7.76 5.51
C VAL A 98 -3.99 -6.27 5.85
N ALA A 99 -5.14 -5.77 6.28
CA ALA A 99 -5.37 -4.34 6.53
C ALA A 99 -5.54 -3.97 8.00
N SER A 100 -5.61 -4.96 8.88
CA SER A 100 -5.90 -4.75 10.30
C SER A 100 -5.10 -5.66 11.23
N ILE A 101 -4.96 -5.19 12.46
CA ILE A 101 -4.25 -5.85 13.55
C ILE A 101 -5.21 -5.95 14.72
N ASP A 102 -5.17 -7.08 15.41
CA ASP A 102 -5.79 -7.20 16.71
C ASP A 102 -4.94 -6.46 17.75
N ARG A 103 -5.51 -5.43 18.37
CA ARG A 103 -4.86 -4.55 19.33
C ARG A 103 -4.46 -5.29 20.61
N SER A 104 -5.21 -6.32 21.00
CA SER A 104 -4.95 -7.09 22.21
C SER A 104 -3.77 -8.05 22.04
N THR A 105 -3.65 -8.68 20.86
CA THR A 105 -2.62 -9.69 20.59
C THR A 105 -1.44 -9.17 19.77
N GLY A 106 -1.61 -8.06 19.07
CA GLY A 106 -0.63 -7.53 18.11
C GLY A 106 -0.49 -8.36 16.83
N HIS A 107 -1.31 -9.40 16.66
CA HIS A 107 -1.23 -10.29 15.50
C HIS A 107 -2.00 -9.72 14.29
N PRO A 108 -1.48 -9.94 13.06
CA PRO A 108 -2.21 -9.57 11.84
C PRO A 108 -3.53 -10.34 11.78
N ARG A 109 -4.66 -9.63 11.71
CA ARG A 109 -5.97 -10.27 11.55
C ARG A 109 -6.17 -10.55 10.07
N GLN A 110 -6.11 -11.83 9.68
CA GLN A 110 -6.53 -12.21 8.34
C GLN A 110 -8.01 -11.84 8.23
N GLY A 111 -8.35 -10.88 7.36
CA GLY A 111 -9.74 -10.62 7.04
C GLY A 111 -10.30 -11.92 6.51
N ASN A 112 -11.32 -12.48 7.17
CA ASN A 112 -11.94 -13.73 6.75
C ASN A 112 -12.24 -13.62 5.25
N GLY A 113 -11.47 -14.36 4.46
CA GLY A 113 -11.60 -14.36 3.01
C GLY A 113 -12.96 -14.90 2.65
N SER A 114 -13.94 -14.01 2.47
CA SER A 114 -15.24 -14.37 1.95
C SER A 114 -15.82 -13.18 1.22
N THR A 115 -15.83 -13.33 -0.09
CA THR A 115 -16.85 -12.79 -1.00
C THR A 115 -17.02 -11.27 -0.93
N ILE A 116 -16.46 -10.57 -1.92
CA ILE A 116 -17.11 -9.35 -2.41
C ILE A 116 -18.48 -9.79 -2.92
N VAL A 117 -19.47 -9.83 -2.01
CA VAL A 117 -20.87 -9.86 -2.42
C VAL A 117 -21.07 -8.50 -3.10
N PRO A 118 -21.55 -8.43 -4.36
CA PRO A 118 -21.75 -7.17 -5.08
C PRO A 118 -22.81 -6.25 -4.44
N ASN A 119 -23.28 -6.57 -3.23
CA ASN A 119 -24.29 -5.88 -2.45
C ASN A 119 -23.88 -5.65 -0.98
N ALA A 120 -22.62 -5.90 -0.60
CA ALA A 120 -22.16 -5.54 0.74
C ALA A 120 -21.96 -4.02 0.79
N ASN A 121 -22.58 -3.37 1.78
CA ASN A 121 -22.35 -1.96 2.02
C ASN A 121 -20.83 -1.78 2.29
N PRO A 122 -20.15 -0.78 1.70
CA PRO A 122 -18.73 -0.50 1.97
C PRO A 122 -18.43 -0.21 3.45
N LEU A 123 -19.46 -0.10 4.28
CA LEU A 123 -19.41 0.08 5.72
C LEU A 123 -19.35 -1.24 6.51
N ASP A 124 -19.57 -2.41 5.90
CA ASP A 124 -19.52 -3.71 6.59
C ASP A 124 -18.08 -4.16 6.96
N PHE A 125 -17.06 -3.43 6.50
CA PHE A 125 -15.70 -3.54 7.06
C PHE A 125 -15.58 -2.99 8.47
N ARG A 126 -16.63 -2.31 8.96
CA ARG A 126 -16.69 -1.70 10.28
C ARG A 126 -17.90 -2.23 11.02
N GLY A 127 -17.83 -3.51 11.40
CA GLY A 127 -18.69 -4.03 12.45
C GLY A 127 -18.57 -3.11 13.68
N PRO A 128 -19.69 -2.61 14.24
CA PRO A 128 -19.66 -1.61 15.32
C PRO A 128 -19.22 -2.16 16.69
N GLU A 129 -18.73 -3.40 16.79
CA GLU A 129 -18.59 -4.11 18.08
C GLU A 129 -17.16 -4.59 18.42
N ASP A 130 -16.20 -4.61 17.48
CA ASP A 130 -14.82 -5.01 17.80
C ASP A 130 -13.94 -3.77 18.03
N GLY A 131 -14.00 -3.20 19.25
CA GLY A 131 -13.12 -2.10 19.69
C GLY A 131 -11.61 -2.45 19.73
N ASP A 132 -11.27 -3.70 19.44
CA ASP A 132 -9.92 -4.26 19.51
C ASP A 132 -9.23 -4.35 18.15
N VAL A 133 -9.75 -3.74 17.09
CA VAL A 133 -9.12 -3.82 15.75
C VAL A 133 -8.54 -2.48 15.32
N ASP A 134 -7.23 -2.43 15.13
CA ASP A 134 -6.52 -1.27 14.59
C ASP A 134 -6.22 -1.48 13.10
N SER A 135 -6.72 -0.57 12.24
CA SER A 135 -6.34 -0.53 10.81
C SER A 135 -4.90 -0.01 10.67
N ILE A 136 -4.12 -0.60 9.75
CA ILE A 136 -2.77 -0.10 9.42
C ILE A 136 -2.79 0.95 8.29
N TYR A 137 -3.90 1.03 7.56
CA TYR A 137 -4.10 1.96 6.45
C TYR A 137 -5.02 3.11 6.86
N SER A 138 -4.74 4.29 6.33
CA SER A 138 -5.59 5.46 6.42
C SER A 138 -6.88 5.26 5.63
N PRO A 139 -8.04 5.75 6.09
CA PRO A 139 -9.28 5.75 5.30
C PRO A 139 -9.12 6.39 3.91
N ASN A 140 -8.23 7.38 3.82
CA ASN A 140 -7.90 8.11 2.60
C ASN A 140 -6.57 7.65 2.00
N VAL A 141 -6.25 6.35 2.12
CA VAL A 141 -5.05 5.77 1.49
C VAL A 141 -5.08 5.99 -0.01
N ARG A 142 -3.91 6.30 -0.58
CA ARG A 142 -3.71 6.50 -2.02
C ARG A 142 -2.69 5.52 -2.55
N LEU A 143 -3.04 4.83 -3.63
CA LEU A 143 -2.12 4.05 -4.43
C LEU A 143 -1.76 4.83 -5.69
N SER A 144 -0.47 4.88 -6.03
CA SER A 144 0.01 5.48 -7.27
C SER A 144 1.01 4.59 -7.99
N TYR A 145 0.88 4.50 -9.31
CA TYR A 145 1.83 3.82 -10.18
C TYR A 145 1.99 4.58 -11.49
N THR A 146 3.24 4.88 -11.85
CA THR A 146 3.58 5.51 -13.13
C THR A 146 4.29 4.47 -14.00
N PRO A 147 3.64 3.97 -15.07
CA PRO A 147 4.29 3.04 -15.98
C PRO A 147 5.49 3.70 -16.69
N PRO A 148 6.55 2.94 -17.00
CA PRO A 148 7.76 3.47 -17.63
C PRO A 148 7.51 3.96 -19.07
N VAL A 149 6.51 3.39 -19.75
CA VAL A 149 6.06 3.81 -21.07
C VAL A 149 4.68 4.42 -20.92
N ALA A 150 4.50 5.64 -21.43
CA ALA A 150 3.21 6.31 -21.41
C ALA A 150 2.19 5.48 -22.20
N LEU A 151 1.09 5.15 -21.52
CA LEU A 151 -0.03 4.46 -22.15
C LEU A 151 -0.70 5.40 -23.18
N PRO A 152 -1.26 4.87 -24.27
CA PRO A 152 -1.98 5.67 -25.24
C PRO A 152 -3.18 6.36 -24.58
N SER A 153 -3.59 7.50 -25.12
CA SER A 153 -4.85 8.16 -24.74
C SER A 153 -6.01 7.14 -24.77
N PRO A 154 -6.91 7.10 -23.77
CA PRO A 154 -7.20 8.12 -22.75
C PRO A 154 -6.56 7.87 -21.38
N PHE A 155 -5.53 7.01 -21.28
CA PHE A 155 -4.97 6.67 -19.98
C PHE A 155 -4.17 7.84 -19.38
N PRO A 156 -4.32 8.11 -18.07
CA PRO A 156 -3.48 9.11 -17.41
C PRO A 156 -2.03 8.63 -17.37
N LYS A 157 -1.10 9.58 -17.28
CA LYS A 157 0.34 9.27 -17.13
C LYS A 157 0.63 8.46 -15.86
N THR A 158 -0.15 8.70 -14.81
CA THR A 158 -0.04 8.00 -13.52
C THR A 158 -1.40 7.45 -13.16
N LEU A 159 -1.44 6.16 -12.87
CA LEU A 159 -2.62 5.50 -12.29
C LEU A 159 -2.70 5.90 -10.82
N HIS A 160 -3.82 6.49 -10.43
CA HIS A 160 -4.12 6.84 -9.04
C HIS A 160 -5.39 6.13 -8.59
N ILE A 161 -5.32 5.50 -7.42
CA ILE A 161 -6.46 4.91 -6.73
C ILE A 161 -6.53 5.56 -5.35
N GLU A 162 -7.68 6.14 -5.01
CA GLU A 162 -7.89 6.83 -3.74
C GLU A 162 -9.02 6.19 -2.95
N GLY A 163 -8.83 6.14 -1.64
CA GLY A 163 -9.80 5.63 -0.68
C GLY A 163 -9.56 4.15 -0.35
N MET A 164 -9.82 3.82 0.91
CA MET A 164 -9.63 2.47 1.44
C MET A 164 -10.39 1.37 0.66
N PRO A 165 -11.68 1.54 0.29
CA PRO A 165 -12.41 0.51 -0.46
C PRO A 165 -11.76 0.20 -1.82
N MET A 166 -11.33 1.23 -2.54
CA MET A 166 -10.70 1.07 -3.86
C MET A 166 -9.29 0.48 -3.74
N TYR A 167 -8.55 0.84 -2.69
CA TYR A 167 -7.25 0.24 -2.40
C TYR A 167 -7.39 -1.27 -2.15
N LEU A 168 -8.33 -1.69 -1.29
CA LEU A 168 -8.60 -3.10 -1.04
C LEU A 168 -9.07 -3.82 -2.32
N ALA A 169 -10.03 -3.24 -3.05
CA ALA A 169 -10.52 -3.82 -4.30
C ALA A 169 -9.40 -4.05 -5.32
N SER A 170 -8.45 -3.11 -5.43
CA SER A 170 -7.30 -3.27 -6.33
C SER A 170 -6.42 -4.47 -5.96
N SER A 171 -6.20 -4.71 -4.66
CA SER A 171 -5.43 -5.86 -4.19
C SER A 171 -6.14 -7.19 -4.48
N VAL A 172 -7.47 -7.21 -4.29
CA VAL A 172 -8.31 -8.37 -4.59
C VAL A 172 -8.28 -8.66 -6.08
N PHE A 173 -8.41 -7.63 -6.93
CA PHE A 173 -8.30 -7.76 -8.38
C PHE A 173 -6.96 -8.39 -8.78
N VAL A 174 -5.83 -7.83 -8.32
CA VAL A 174 -4.49 -8.35 -8.64
C VAL A 174 -4.36 -9.82 -8.24
N ARG A 175 -4.77 -10.17 -7.01
CA ARG A 175 -4.72 -11.55 -6.52
C ARG A 175 -5.55 -12.49 -7.40
N HIS A 176 -6.79 -12.13 -7.70
CA HIS A 176 -7.70 -12.97 -8.48
C HIS A 176 -7.21 -13.13 -9.92
N THR A 177 -6.82 -12.04 -10.58
CA THR A 177 -6.31 -12.07 -11.95
C THR A 177 -5.06 -12.94 -12.05
N LEU A 178 -4.09 -12.76 -11.15
CA LEU A 178 -2.87 -13.58 -11.19
C LEU A 178 -3.17 -15.04 -10.87
N THR A 179 -4.01 -15.34 -9.88
CA THR A 179 -4.38 -16.74 -9.53
C THR A 179 -5.14 -17.45 -10.65
N ALA A 180 -5.91 -16.70 -11.45
CA ALA A 180 -6.59 -17.23 -12.63
C ALA A 180 -5.61 -17.53 -13.78
N LEU A 181 -4.55 -16.74 -13.94
CA LEU A 181 -3.58 -16.88 -15.03
C LEU A 181 -2.41 -17.81 -14.70
N TYR A 182 -2.04 -17.91 -13.42
CA TYR A 182 -0.87 -18.62 -12.94
C TYR A 182 -1.24 -19.63 -11.84
N SER A 183 -0.45 -20.69 -11.73
CA SER A 183 -0.43 -21.63 -10.61
C SER A 183 0.89 -21.51 -9.84
N ASP A 184 0.96 -22.08 -8.63
CA ASP A 184 2.13 -22.01 -7.74
C ASP A 184 2.66 -20.59 -7.53
N LEU A 185 1.74 -19.64 -7.34
CA LEU A 185 2.08 -18.25 -7.10
C LEU A 185 2.75 -18.09 -5.73
N LYS A 186 3.91 -17.44 -5.72
CA LYS A 186 4.70 -17.16 -4.51
C LYS A 186 5.16 -15.71 -4.53
N VAL A 187 5.26 -15.12 -3.34
CA VAL A 187 5.89 -13.81 -3.14
C VAL A 187 7.07 -14.00 -2.21
N ALA A 188 8.24 -13.52 -2.64
CA ALA A 188 9.43 -13.41 -1.83
C ALA A 188 9.67 -11.93 -1.49
N LEU A 189 10.00 -11.67 -0.23
CA LEU A 189 10.38 -10.35 0.24
C LEU A 189 11.91 -10.21 0.16
N ASN A 190 12.39 -9.43 -0.81
CA ASN A 190 13.81 -9.34 -1.12
C ASN A 190 14.51 -8.23 -0.34
N LYS A 191 13.83 -7.10 -0.16
CA LYS A 191 14.40 -5.91 0.46
C LYS A 191 13.36 -5.20 1.30
N VAL A 192 13.76 -4.83 2.51
CA VAL A 192 12.98 -3.94 3.37
C VAL A 192 13.93 -2.90 3.94
N SER A 193 13.63 -1.63 3.71
CA SER A 193 14.36 -0.53 4.35
C SER A 193 13.39 0.53 4.84
N VAL A 194 13.69 1.07 6.02
CA VAL A 194 12.89 2.11 6.65
C VAL A 194 13.69 3.40 6.57
N ASP A 195 13.15 4.37 5.85
CA ASP A 195 13.73 5.71 5.76
C ASP A 195 13.02 6.58 6.80
N ALA A 196 13.77 7.06 7.78
CA ALA A 196 13.32 8.04 8.76
C ALA A 196 14.19 9.29 8.62
N ALA A 197 13.58 10.47 8.60
CA ALA A 197 14.34 11.71 8.58
C ALA A 197 15.21 11.80 9.86
N PRO A 198 16.52 12.14 9.74
CA PRO A 198 17.39 12.26 10.90
C PRO A 198 16.93 13.41 11.81
N PRO A 199 17.04 13.27 13.14
CA PRO A 199 16.66 14.33 14.07
C PRO A 199 17.64 15.50 13.97
N LEU A 200 17.29 16.53 13.19
CA LEU A 200 17.99 17.81 13.16
C LEU A 200 17.62 18.62 14.42
N GLY A 201 18.63 19.03 15.17
CA GLY A 201 18.53 19.61 16.52
C GLY A 201 17.64 20.86 16.68
N ASP A 202 17.16 20.98 17.93
CA ASP A 202 16.73 22.15 18.72
C ASP A 202 15.73 23.20 18.20
N LEU A 203 15.07 23.01 17.07
CA LEU A 203 13.91 23.84 16.69
C LEU A 203 12.57 23.15 17.03
N GLN A 204 12.28 23.09 18.34
CA GLN A 204 11.35 22.18 19.04
C GLN A 204 9.89 22.03 18.56
N LEU A 205 9.30 22.95 17.77
CA LEU A 205 7.88 22.82 17.36
C LEU A 205 7.68 22.43 15.88
N LYS A 206 8.59 22.85 14.99
CA LYS A 206 8.61 22.37 13.59
C LYS A 206 9.45 21.10 13.44
N ALA A 207 10.35 20.80 14.39
CA ALA A 207 11.13 19.57 14.41
C ALA A 207 10.30 18.32 14.76
N ARG A 208 9.27 18.42 15.63
CA ARG A 208 8.43 17.27 16.02
C ARG A 208 7.63 16.67 14.87
N ARG A 209 7.23 17.46 13.88
CA ARG A 209 6.56 16.94 12.67
C ARG A 209 7.55 16.28 11.71
N LYS A 210 8.78 16.82 11.63
CA LYS A 210 9.85 16.26 10.80
C LYS A 210 10.36 14.91 11.34
N SER A 211 10.36 14.69 12.66
CA SER A 211 10.70 13.38 13.24
C SER A 211 9.65 12.29 12.95
N ARG A 212 8.44 12.68 12.52
CA ARG A 212 7.35 11.77 12.12
C ARG A 212 7.26 11.57 10.61
N GLU A 213 8.30 11.94 9.87
CA GLU A 213 8.44 11.61 8.45
C GLU A 213 9.15 10.26 8.33
N LYS A 214 8.37 9.23 8.01
CA LYS A 214 8.85 7.86 7.85
C LYS A 214 8.24 7.24 6.60
N SER A 215 9.07 6.50 5.88
CA SER A 215 8.65 5.68 4.75
C SER A 215 9.29 4.29 4.83
N LEU A 216 8.58 3.30 4.29
CA LEU A 216 9.01 1.92 4.21
C LEU A 216 9.16 1.57 2.73
N PHE A 217 10.38 1.29 2.31
CA PHE A 217 10.67 0.72 1.00
C PHE A 217 10.61 -0.81 1.09
N VAL A 218 9.95 -1.42 0.11
CA VAL A 218 9.71 -2.86 0.01
C VAL A 218 10.04 -3.31 -1.42
N GLY A 219 10.96 -4.26 -1.55
CA GLY A 219 11.24 -4.97 -2.80
C GLY A 219 10.71 -6.39 -2.72
N LEU A 220 9.88 -6.79 -3.68
CA LEU A 220 9.21 -8.08 -3.76
C LEU A 220 9.57 -8.78 -5.07
N THR A 221 9.69 -10.11 -5.05
CA THR A 221 9.63 -10.93 -6.26
C THR A 221 8.38 -11.79 -6.21
N ALA A 222 7.49 -11.65 -7.18
CA ALA A 222 6.39 -12.56 -7.41
C ALA A 222 6.77 -13.57 -8.50
N THR A 223 6.51 -14.85 -8.27
CA THR A 223 6.74 -15.91 -9.27
C THR A 223 5.49 -16.77 -9.43
N GLY A 224 5.27 -17.33 -10.63
CA GLY A 224 4.22 -18.32 -10.85
C GLY A 224 4.40 -19.06 -12.18
N ILE A 225 3.61 -20.11 -12.41
CA ILE A 225 3.64 -20.91 -13.64
C ILE A 225 2.38 -20.60 -14.44
N ALA A 226 2.54 -20.09 -15.67
CA ALA A 226 1.41 -19.75 -16.54
C ALA A 226 0.59 -20.99 -16.86
N ARG A 227 -0.71 -20.99 -16.57
CA ARG A 227 -1.56 -22.19 -16.73
C ARG A 227 -1.70 -22.64 -18.18
N VAL A 228 -1.63 -21.70 -19.13
CA VAL A 228 -1.84 -21.97 -20.55
C VAL A 228 -0.56 -22.44 -21.24
N SER A 229 0.57 -21.78 -20.97
CA SER A 229 1.84 -22.08 -21.66
C SER A 229 2.78 -22.97 -20.84
N GLY A 230 2.55 -23.12 -19.52
CA GLY A 230 3.48 -23.75 -18.59
C GLY A 230 4.76 -22.94 -18.32
N ALA A 231 4.88 -21.73 -18.90
CA ALA A 231 6.07 -20.90 -18.73
C ALA A 231 6.13 -20.29 -17.32
N VAL A 232 7.35 -20.16 -16.78
CA VAL A 232 7.56 -19.47 -15.50
C VAL A 232 7.46 -17.96 -15.73
N GLY A 233 6.58 -17.31 -15.00
CA GLY A 233 6.49 -15.86 -14.87
C GLY A 233 7.18 -15.39 -13.60
N GLU A 234 7.93 -14.29 -13.70
CA GLU A 234 8.62 -13.65 -12.59
C GLU A 234 8.44 -12.13 -12.72
N TRP A 235 8.13 -11.47 -11.60
CA TRP A 235 8.00 -10.02 -11.52
C TRP A 235 8.71 -9.49 -10.29
N GLU A 236 9.62 -8.56 -10.49
CA GLU A 236 10.19 -7.73 -9.43
C GLU A 236 9.36 -6.47 -9.25
N VAL A 237 8.89 -6.22 -8.04
CA VAL A 237 8.05 -5.08 -7.68
C VAL A 237 8.72 -4.30 -6.55
N ASN A 238 9.00 -3.03 -6.81
CA ASN A 238 9.52 -2.12 -5.80
C ASN A 238 8.44 -1.12 -5.41
N SER A 239 8.17 -0.99 -4.11
CA SER A 239 7.11 -0.15 -3.56
C SER A 239 7.60 0.66 -2.36
N THR A 240 7.01 1.85 -2.18
CA THR A 240 7.23 2.69 -1.01
C THR A 240 5.90 2.94 -0.31
N TYR A 241 5.85 2.71 1.01
CA TYR A 241 4.72 3.02 1.87
C TYR A 241 5.08 4.24 2.74
N THR A 242 4.29 5.30 2.66
CA THR A 242 4.53 6.53 3.44
C THR A 242 3.54 6.63 4.60
N PHE A 243 4.07 6.84 5.80
CA PHE A 243 3.28 6.98 7.01
C PHE A 243 2.80 8.42 7.19
N SER A 244 1.59 8.59 7.72
CA SER A 244 1.06 9.90 8.08
C SER A 244 1.74 10.41 9.35
N PRO A 245 2.27 11.64 9.37
CA PRO A 245 2.87 12.22 10.58
C PRO A 245 1.83 12.49 11.68
N LEU A 246 0.53 12.52 11.33
CA LEU A 246 -0.56 12.79 12.27
C LEU A 246 -1.10 11.51 12.92
N THR A 247 -1.20 10.42 12.17
CA THR A 247 -1.91 9.21 12.64
C THR A 247 -1.05 7.96 12.77
N GLY A 248 0.17 7.96 12.19
CA GLY A 248 1.04 6.78 12.13
C GLY A 248 0.55 5.70 11.15
N LEU A 249 -0.53 5.96 10.41
CA LEU A 249 -1.11 5.03 9.43
C LEU A 249 -0.48 5.23 8.05
N ILE A 250 -0.49 4.18 7.23
CA ILE A 250 -0.08 4.26 5.84
C ILE A 250 -1.12 5.06 5.06
N HIS A 251 -0.70 6.15 4.42
CA HIS A 251 -1.60 7.00 3.63
C HIS A 251 -1.22 7.08 2.16
N ILE A 252 0.02 6.74 1.80
CA ILE A 252 0.46 6.66 0.40
C ILE A 252 1.17 5.32 0.21
N HIS A 253 0.80 4.60 -0.85
CA HIS A 253 1.49 3.45 -1.39
C HIS A 253 1.90 3.79 -2.82
N THR A 254 3.18 3.93 -3.08
CA THR A 254 3.72 4.18 -4.42
C THR A 254 4.35 2.90 -4.93
N VAL A 255 3.89 2.40 -6.07
CA VAL A 255 4.61 1.36 -6.81
C VAL A 255 5.66 2.08 -7.65
N ASN A 256 6.92 1.94 -7.26
CA ASN A 256 8.06 2.61 -7.88
C ASN A 256 8.41 1.97 -9.23
N SER A 257 8.42 0.64 -9.30
CA SER A 257 8.69 -0.09 -10.53
C SER A 257 8.11 -1.51 -10.51
N ILE A 258 7.84 -2.03 -11.71
CA ILE A 258 7.45 -3.42 -11.97
C ILE A 258 8.29 -3.91 -13.15
N HIS A 259 9.02 -5.00 -12.97
CA HIS A 259 9.85 -5.62 -14.00
C HIS A 259 9.53 -7.11 -14.17
N PRO A 260 9.17 -7.59 -15.37
CA PRO A 260 8.94 -6.81 -16.58
C PRO A 260 7.69 -5.92 -16.46
N ALA A 261 7.67 -4.82 -17.21
CA ALA A 261 6.54 -3.90 -17.20
C ALA A 261 5.27 -4.63 -17.68
N PRO A 262 4.09 -4.39 -17.04
CA PRO A 262 2.84 -5.00 -17.48
C PRO A 262 2.53 -4.65 -18.94
N HIS A 263 2.02 -5.61 -19.69
CA HIS A 263 1.61 -5.39 -21.07
C HIS A 263 0.34 -4.51 -21.14
N GLN A 264 0.18 -3.76 -22.24
CA GLN A 264 -1.02 -2.94 -22.55
C GLN A 264 -2.36 -3.63 -22.22
N ALA A 265 -2.50 -4.93 -22.55
CA ALA A 265 -3.71 -5.70 -22.32
C ALA A 265 -4.12 -5.79 -20.83
N VAL A 266 -3.17 -5.71 -19.90
CA VAL A 266 -3.45 -5.68 -18.47
C VAL A 266 -4.18 -4.38 -18.09
N TYR A 267 -3.75 -3.25 -18.66
CA TYR A 267 -4.40 -1.96 -18.45
C TYR A 267 -5.76 -1.89 -19.12
N ASP A 268 -5.92 -2.53 -20.29
CA ASP A 268 -7.21 -2.62 -20.98
C ASP A 268 -8.22 -3.47 -20.18
N ALA A 269 -7.77 -4.58 -19.59
CA ALA A 269 -8.59 -5.40 -18.69
C ALA A 269 -8.98 -4.65 -17.41
N LEU A 270 -8.03 -3.90 -16.82
CA LEU A 270 -8.30 -3.03 -15.68
C LEU A 270 -9.35 -1.98 -16.05
N ARG A 271 -9.22 -1.34 -17.22
CA ARG A 271 -10.21 -0.39 -17.73
C ARG A 271 -11.58 -1.04 -17.92
N ALA A 272 -11.67 -2.24 -18.50
CA ALA A 272 -12.94 -2.92 -18.69
C ALA A 272 -13.63 -3.23 -17.35
N SER A 273 -12.85 -3.62 -16.34
CA SER A 273 -13.37 -3.92 -14.99
C SER A 273 -13.86 -2.66 -14.26
N LEU A 274 -13.14 -1.55 -14.36
CA LEU A 274 -13.49 -0.26 -13.74
C LEU A 274 -14.56 0.51 -14.53
N GLY A 275 -14.56 0.43 -15.85
CA GLY A 275 -15.50 1.11 -16.73
C GLY A 275 -16.95 0.72 -16.46
N ASN A 276 -17.19 -0.52 -16.02
CA ASN A 276 -18.52 -1.00 -15.65
C ASN A 276 -18.98 -0.49 -14.28
N VAL A 277 -18.06 -0.07 -13.42
CA VAL A 277 -18.35 0.48 -12.08
C VAL A 277 -18.49 2.00 -12.12
N PHE A 278 -17.77 2.69 -13.02
CA PHE A 278 -17.78 4.15 -13.15
C PHE A 278 -18.64 4.68 -14.32
N SER A 279 -19.15 3.82 -15.21
CA SER A 279 -20.20 4.21 -16.14
C SER A 279 -21.54 4.26 -15.40
N ALA A 280 -21.65 5.23 -14.49
CA ALA A 280 -22.93 5.78 -14.09
C ALA A 280 -23.59 6.29 -15.38
N LYS A 281 -24.49 5.46 -15.89
CA LYS A 281 -25.43 5.75 -16.96
C LYS A 281 -26.02 7.13 -16.70
N GLU A 282 -25.62 8.09 -17.51
CA GLU A 282 -26.27 9.37 -17.64
C GLU A 282 -27.78 9.10 -17.85
N PRO A 283 -28.69 9.69 -17.04
CA PRO A 283 -30.11 9.57 -17.28
C PRO A 283 -30.38 10.31 -18.59
N THR A 284 -30.53 9.54 -19.66
CA THR A 284 -30.99 10.07 -20.94
C THR A 284 -32.37 10.70 -20.68
N PRO A 285 -32.57 12.01 -20.91
CA PRO A 285 -33.90 12.58 -20.83
C PRO A 285 -34.77 11.93 -21.90
N SER A 286 -35.81 11.23 -21.45
CA SER A 286 -36.87 10.70 -22.29
C SER A 286 -37.61 11.86 -22.96
N GLY A 287 -37.12 12.31 -24.12
CA GLY A 287 -37.82 13.17 -25.06
C GLY A 287 -38.57 12.30 -26.05
N GLY A 288 -39.91 12.31 -25.96
CA GLY A 288 -40.78 11.47 -26.76
C GLY A 288 -40.67 11.70 -28.26
N ALA A 289 -40.64 10.60 -29.01
CA ALA A 289 -40.98 10.56 -30.42
C ALA A 289 -42.10 9.52 -30.60
N THR A 290 -43.33 10.01 -30.68
CA THR A 290 -44.50 9.25 -31.14
C THR A 290 -44.31 8.92 -32.62
N SER A 291 -43.85 7.70 -32.91
CA SER A 291 -43.99 7.11 -34.25
C SER A 291 -45.37 6.46 -34.36
N ALA A 292 -46.20 7.06 -35.19
CA ALA A 292 -47.50 6.56 -35.57
C ALA A 292 -47.39 5.20 -36.29
N VAL A 293 -48.10 4.21 -35.74
CA VAL A 293 -48.33 2.89 -36.34
C VAL A 293 -49.31 3.06 -37.51
N LYS A 294 -48.83 2.77 -38.73
CA LYS A 294 -49.66 2.66 -39.92
C LYS A 294 -50.21 1.23 -40.00
N ALA A 295 -51.52 1.09 -39.82
CA ALA A 295 -52.24 -0.18 -39.98
C ALA A 295 -52.33 -0.59 -41.47
N PRO A 296 -52.24 -1.88 -41.81
CA PRO A 296 -52.67 -2.40 -43.11
C PRO A 296 -54.18 -2.66 -43.09
N GLN A 297 -54.91 -2.04 -44.03
CA GLN A 297 -56.28 -2.40 -44.35
C GLN A 297 -56.28 -3.54 -45.38
N ASP A 298 -57.00 -4.61 -45.02
CA ASP A 298 -57.30 -5.76 -45.84
C ASP A 298 -58.72 -5.64 -46.43
N SER A 299 -58.93 -6.30 -47.57
CA SER A 299 -60.20 -6.71 -48.21
C SER A 299 -61.07 -5.68 -48.96
N ALA A 300 -61.19 -5.86 -50.29
CA ALA A 300 -62.37 -6.48 -50.91
C ALA A 300 -62.20 -6.61 -52.45
N PRO A 301 -62.69 -7.71 -53.09
CA PRO A 301 -62.70 -7.87 -54.54
C PRO A 301 -64.09 -7.65 -55.19
N SER A 302 -64.03 -7.35 -56.49
CA SER A 302 -64.99 -7.63 -57.58
C SER A 302 -66.49 -7.35 -57.43
N SER A 303 -66.99 -6.48 -58.32
CA SER A 303 -67.99 -6.87 -59.34
C SER A 303 -67.73 -6.08 -60.62
#